data_AF-A0A1Y1N6L6-F1
#
_entry.id   AF-A0A1Y1N6L6-F1
#
_cell.length_a   1.000
_cell.length_b   1.000
_cell.length_c   1.000
_cell.angle_alpha   90.00
_cell.angle_beta   90.00
_cell.angle_gamma   90.00
#
_symmetry.space_group_name_H-M   'P 1'
#
loop_
_entity.id
_entity.type
_entity.pdbx_description
1 polymer ?
#
loop_
_entity_poly.entity_id
_entity_poly.type
_entity_poly.pdbx_seq_one_letter_code
_entity_poly.pdbx_strand_id
1 'polypeptide(L)'
;VFGLGAYVAALDPVEAYGNKFFTRNGTQFFIKGVAYQLVPDDPLIDTEQCKRDFSLMKELGVNTIRVYHVDAEAKHDGCMRALDDAGIYLLVDMDTFGTYIEAKDLYWNSTQY
;
A
#
# COMPACT_ATOMS: atom_id res chain seq x y z
N VAL A 1 21.27 26.33 -21.19
CA VAL A 1 20.65 26.04 -19.88
C VAL A 1 20.03 24.65 -19.98
N PHE A 2 20.73 23.61 -19.51
CA PHE A 2 20.18 22.26 -19.46
C PHE A 2 19.38 22.14 -18.17
N GLY A 3 18.06 22.21 -18.28
CA GLY A 3 17.16 21.92 -17.16
C GLY A 3 17.17 20.42 -16.90
N LEU A 4 17.74 20.01 -15.77
CA LEU A 4 17.50 18.69 -15.19
C LEU A 4 16.05 18.64 -14.74
N GLY A 5 15.17 18.15 -15.63
CA GLY A 5 13.84 17.74 -15.22
C GLY A 5 13.98 16.55 -14.29
N ALA A 6 13.60 16.70 -13.02
CA ALA A 6 13.48 15.57 -12.11
C ALA A 6 12.35 14.67 -12.63
N TYR A 7 12.70 13.51 -13.19
CA TYR A 7 11.75 12.45 -13.44
C TYR A 7 11.47 11.77 -12.10
N VAL A 8 10.33 12.08 -11.49
CA VAL A 8 9.76 11.21 -10.45
C VAL A 8 9.15 10.03 -11.20
N ALA A 9 9.91 8.94 -11.32
CA ALA A 9 9.37 7.69 -11.82
C ALA A 9 8.71 6.99 -10.64
N ALA A 10 7.39 6.86 -10.70
CA ALA A 10 6.66 6.01 -9.77
C ALA A 10 7.21 4.57 -9.82
N LEU A 11 7.00 3.80 -8.76
CA LEU A 11 7.32 2.39 -8.74
C LEU A 11 6.70 1.68 -9.93
N ASP A 12 7.53 0.88 -10.59
CA ASP A 12 7.06 0.04 -11.69
C ASP A 12 5.91 -0.85 -11.20
N PRO A 13 4.77 -0.90 -11.90
CA PRO A 13 3.69 -1.79 -11.51
C PRO A 13 4.15 -3.25 -11.41
N VAL A 14 3.66 -3.93 -10.38
CA VAL A 14 3.84 -5.38 -10.21
C VAL A 14 2.64 -6.07 -10.88
N GLU A 15 2.93 -6.97 -11.80
CA GLU A 15 1.93 -7.66 -12.61
C GLU A 15 1.87 -9.15 -12.26
N ALA A 16 0.66 -9.71 -12.31
CA ALA A 16 0.44 -11.14 -12.11
C ALA A 16 0.54 -11.89 -13.45
N TYR A 17 1.40 -12.91 -13.50
CA TYR A 17 1.49 -13.85 -14.61
C TYR A 17 1.35 -15.28 -14.08
N GLY A 18 0.25 -15.93 -14.45
CA GLY A 18 -0.11 -17.25 -13.89
C GLY A 18 -0.30 -17.17 -12.37
N ASN A 19 0.58 -17.85 -11.62
CA ASN A 19 0.53 -17.91 -10.16
C ASN A 19 1.67 -17.13 -9.46
N LYS A 20 2.30 -16.18 -10.16
CA LYS A 20 3.45 -15.41 -9.67
C LYS A 20 3.34 -13.93 -10.04
N PHE A 21 4.04 -13.09 -9.29
CA PHE A 21 4.18 -11.66 -9.56
C PHE A 21 5.51 -11.35 -10.24
N PHE A 22 5.53 -10.34 -11.09
CA PHE A 22 6.71 -9.91 -11.84
C PHE A 22 6.77 -8.38 -11.93
N THR A 23 7.99 -7.84 -11.92
CA THR A 23 8.27 -6.44 -12.24
C THR A 23 8.36 -6.25 -13.76
N ARG A 24 8.28 -5.00 -14.23
CA ARG A 24 8.37 -4.65 -15.65
C ARG A 24 9.58 -5.23 -16.38
N ASN A 25 10.71 -5.40 -15.69
CA ASN A 25 11.93 -5.97 -16.26
C ASN A 25 11.94 -7.52 -16.34
N GLY A 26 10.83 -8.18 -15.99
CA GLY A 26 10.68 -9.64 -16.00
C GLY A 26 11.23 -10.37 -14.77
N THR A 27 11.71 -9.65 -13.76
CA THR A 27 12.15 -10.27 -12.49
C THR A 27 10.94 -10.70 -11.68
N GLN A 28 10.97 -11.91 -11.11
CA GLN A 28 9.91 -12.36 -10.22
C GLN A 28 9.91 -11.51 -8.95
N PHE A 29 8.74 -10.95 -8.62
CA PHE A 29 8.53 -10.17 -7.41
C PHE A 29 8.14 -11.10 -6.25
N PHE A 30 8.86 -10.97 -5.12
CA PHE A 30 8.56 -11.68 -3.88
C PHE A 30 8.21 -10.67 -2.79
N ILE A 31 7.10 -10.91 -2.09
CA ILE A 31 6.65 -10.06 -0.99
C ILE A 31 7.57 -10.29 0.22
N LYS A 32 8.19 -9.21 0.70
CA LYS A 32 8.87 -9.10 1.99
C LYS A 32 8.06 -8.10 2.82
N GLY A 33 7.00 -8.63 3.44
CA GLY A 33 5.89 -7.83 3.94
C GLY A 33 5.88 -7.57 5.45
N VAL A 34 5.25 -6.46 5.86
CA VAL A 34 4.87 -6.14 7.25
C VAL A 34 3.43 -5.66 7.27
N ALA A 35 2.66 -6.02 8.31
CA ALA A 35 1.35 -5.43 8.55
C ALA A 35 1.50 -4.03 9.17
N TYR A 36 0.84 -3.03 8.61
CA TYR A 36 0.92 -1.64 9.05
C TYR A 36 -0.46 -1.14 9.46
N GLN A 37 -0.89 -1.53 10.65
CA GLN A 37 -2.14 -1.08 11.26
C GLN A 37 -2.04 -1.28 12.77
N LEU A 38 -2.21 -0.22 13.54
CA LEU A 38 -2.14 -0.29 15.00
C LEU A 38 -3.53 -0.31 15.64
N VAL A 39 -4.41 0.54 15.13
CA VAL A 39 -5.78 0.78 15.61
C VAL A 39 -6.73 0.83 14.41
N PRO A 40 -8.06 0.92 14.63
CA PRO A 40 -9.02 0.99 13.53
C PRO A 40 -8.90 2.18 12.58
N ASP A 41 -8.24 3.24 13.00
CA ASP A 41 -8.05 4.44 12.20
C ASP A 41 -7.12 4.19 11.00
N ASP A 42 -7.37 4.92 9.90
CA ASP A 42 -6.57 4.86 8.68
C ASP A 42 -5.11 5.33 8.95
N PRO A 43 -4.10 4.47 8.79
CA PRO A 43 -2.71 4.83 9.05
C PRO A 43 -2.06 5.60 7.89
N LEU A 44 -2.74 5.75 6.75
CA LEU A 44 -2.21 6.34 5.52
C LEU A 44 -2.60 7.82 5.30
N ILE A 45 -2.99 8.53 6.36
CA ILE A 45 -3.40 9.95 6.29
C ILE A 45 -2.38 10.92 6.90
N ASP A 46 -1.52 10.48 7.83
CA ASP A 46 -0.44 11.31 8.40
C ASP A 46 0.84 11.13 7.59
N THR A 47 1.10 12.08 6.70
CA THR A 47 2.27 12.07 5.82
C THR A 47 3.59 12.05 6.58
N GLU A 48 3.68 12.76 7.71
CA GLU A 48 4.93 12.85 8.46
C GLU A 48 5.20 11.56 9.22
N GLN A 49 4.15 10.89 9.72
CA GLN A 49 4.27 9.55 10.27
C GLN A 49 4.70 8.53 9.20
N CYS A 50 4.00 8.50 8.07
CA CYS A 50 4.32 7.61 6.94
C CYS A 50 5.79 7.72 6.50
N LYS A 51 6.31 8.95 6.34
CA LYS A 51 7.72 9.16 5.96
C LYS A 51 8.71 8.56 6.97
N ARG A 52 8.46 8.75 8.26
CA ARG A 52 9.33 8.20 9.32
C ARG A 52 9.29 6.68 9.30
N ASP A 53 8.09 6.11 9.29
CA ASP A 53 7.90 4.68 9.41
C ASP A 53 8.42 3.95 8.16
N PHE A 54 8.11 4.44 6.95
CA PHE A 54 8.54 3.82 5.70
C PHE A 54 10.03 3.94 5.45
N SER A 55 10.69 4.99 5.96
CA SER A 55 12.17 5.05 5.97
C SER A 55 12.78 3.92 6.79
N LEU A 56 12.25 3.65 7.98
CA LEU A 56 12.72 2.55 8.82
C LEU A 56 12.41 1.18 8.21
N MET A 57 11.25 1.03 7.58
CA MET A 57 10.89 -0.20 6.87
C MET A 57 11.80 -0.46 5.67
N LYS A 58 12.20 0.60 4.94
CA LYS A 58 13.20 0.51 3.87
C LYS A 58 14.54 0.02 4.39
N GLU A 59 15.00 0.52 5.54
CA GLU A 59 16.23 0.04 6.20
C GLU A 59 16.14 -1.44 6.59
N LEU A 60 14.96 -1.90 7.04
CA LEU A 60 14.68 -3.31 7.31
C LEU A 60 14.60 -4.17 6.03
N GLY A 61 14.51 -3.53 4.85
CA GLY A 61 14.39 -4.19 3.55
C GLY A 61 12.99 -4.73 3.27
N VAL A 62 11.96 -4.13 3.90
CA VAL A 62 10.54 -4.35 3.57
C VAL A 62 10.30 -3.78 2.17
N ASN A 63 9.51 -4.51 1.36
CA ASN A 63 9.10 -4.03 0.04
C ASN A 63 7.58 -3.98 -0.12
N THR A 64 6.81 -4.41 0.88
CA THR A 64 5.34 -4.40 0.83
C THR A 64 4.79 -4.16 2.22
N ILE A 65 3.76 -3.33 2.34
CA ILE A 65 2.94 -3.27 3.56
C ILE A 65 1.54 -3.80 3.29
N ARG A 66 0.90 -4.33 4.33
CA ARG A 66 -0.54 -4.61 4.33
C ARG A 66 -1.25 -3.65 5.27
N VAL A 67 -2.23 -2.92 4.76
CA VAL A 67 -3.12 -2.04 5.52
C VAL A 67 -4.51 -2.65 5.48
N TYR A 68 -5.15 -2.77 6.64
CA TYR A 68 -6.45 -3.45 6.73
C TYR A 68 -7.60 -2.49 6.47
N HIS A 69 -7.46 -1.20 6.78
CA HIS A 69 -8.55 -0.24 6.63
C HIS A 69 -8.02 1.12 6.19
N VAL A 70 -8.76 1.75 5.27
CA VAL A 70 -8.53 3.11 4.80
C VAL A 70 -9.84 3.90 4.80
N ASP A 71 -9.76 5.19 5.06
CA ASP A 71 -10.86 6.13 4.85
C ASP A 71 -10.85 6.59 3.40
N ALA A 72 -11.79 6.11 2.59
CA ALA A 72 -11.87 6.42 1.16
C ALA A 72 -12.09 7.91 0.86
N GLU A 73 -12.57 8.70 1.82
CA GLU A 73 -12.77 10.15 1.67
C GLU A 73 -11.51 10.97 2.03
N ALA A 74 -10.53 10.35 2.68
CA ALA A 74 -9.28 10.98 3.05
C ALA A 74 -8.30 11.07 1.87
N LYS A 75 -7.30 11.96 1.99
CA LYS A 75 -6.22 12.09 1.00
C LYS A 75 -5.01 11.29 1.42
N HIS A 76 -4.67 10.27 0.63
CA HIS A 76 -3.49 9.42 0.88
C HIS A 76 -2.25 9.83 0.07
N ASP A 77 -2.32 10.89 -0.74
CA ASP A 77 -1.24 11.31 -1.66
C ASP A 77 0.13 11.38 -0.98
N GLY A 78 0.18 11.88 0.25
CA GLY A 78 1.44 12.03 0.99
C GLY A 78 2.05 10.70 1.44
N CYS A 79 1.23 9.77 1.94
CA CYS A 79 1.68 8.44 2.33
C CYS A 79 1.99 7.56 1.12
N MET A 80 1.22 7.65 0.03
CA MET A 80 1.51 6.94 -1.22
C MET A 80 2.82 7.41 -1.85
N ARG A 81 3.13 8.71 -1.80
CA ARG A 81 4.44 9.23 -2.21
C ARG A 81 5.57 8.73 -1.30
N ALA A 82 5.34 8.66 0.01
CA ALA A 82 6.33 8.14 0.94
C ALA A 82 6.63 6.64 0.69
N LEU A 83 5.62 5.84 0.34
CA LEU A 83 5.79 4.45 -0.10
C LEU A 83 6.60 4.35 -1.40
N ASP A 84 6.27 5.20 -2.37
CA ASP A 84 6.96 5.31 -3.66
C ASP A 84 8.46 5.60 -3.47
N ASP A 85 8.78 6.65 -2.70
CA ASP A 85 10.15 7.04 -2.34
C ASP A 85 10.91 5.94 -1.57
N ALA A 86 10.18 5.13 -0.80
CA ALA A 86 10.72 4.02 -0.03
C ALA A 86 10.92 2.74 -0.87
N GLY A 87 10.26 2.61 -2.03
CA GLY A 87 10.26 1.38 -2.80
C GLY A 87 9.34 0.29 -2.23
N ILE A 88 8.26 0.69 -1.54
CA ILE A 88 7.36 -0.20 -0.82
C ILE A 88 5.99 -0.20 -1.49
N TYR A 89 5.49 -1.39 -1.82
CA TYR A 89 4.16 -1.60 -2.39
C TYR A 89 3.09 -1.72 -1.29
N LEU A 90 1.83 -1.50 -1.65
CA LEU A 90 0.69 -1.59 -0.74
C LEU A 90 -0.23 -2.75 -1.14
N LEU A 91 -0.55 -3.61 -0.18
CA LEU A 91 -1.74 -4.45 -0.19
C LEU A 91 -2.77 -3.78 0.73
N VAL A 92 -3.92 -3.41 0.17
CA VAL A 92 -5.00 -2.76 0.90
C VAL A 92 -6.21 -3.67 0.89
N ASP A 93 -6.72 -3.97 2.07
CA ASP A 93 -8.01 -4.64 2.23
C ASP A 93 -9.11 -3.61 1.92
N MET A 94 -10.19 -4.04 1.23
CA MET A 94 -11.24 -3.10 0.82
C MET A 94 -12.19 -2.77 1.96
N ASP A 95 -12.44 -3.75 2.84
CA ASP A 95 -13.38 -3.64 3.93
C ASP A 95 -12.91 -2.75 5.08
N THR A 96 -13.87 -2.31 5.88
CA THR A 96 -13.70 -1.69 7.19
C THR A 96 -14.19 -2.65 8.28
N PHE A 97 -13.91 -2.33 9.55
CA PHE A 97 -14.46 -3.07 10.69
C PHE A 97 -15.99 -3.17 10.72
N GLY A 98 -16.72 -2.33 9.95
CA GLY A 98 -18.18 -2.37 9.87
C GLY A 98 -18.74 -2.89 8.55
N THR A 99 -17.89 -3.20 7.56
CA THR A 99 -18.32 -3.49 6.18
C THR A 99 -17.83 -4.84 5.64
N TYR A 100 -17.17 -5.66 6.47
CA TYR A 100 -16.69 -6.97 6.07
C TYR A 100 -17.82 -8.02 5.95
N ILE A 101 -17.55 -9.10 5.22
CA ILE A 101 -18.48 -10.23 5.10
C ILE A 101 -18.39 -11.09 6.37
N GLU A 102 -19.47 -11.14 7.15
CA GLU A 102 -19.50 -11.94 8.37
C GLU A 102 -19.61 -13.44 8.08
N ALA A 103 -18.73 -14.24 8.69
CA ALA A 103 -18.72 -15.69 8.46
C ALA A 103 -19.97 -16.43 8.97
N LYS A 104 -20.75 -15.82 9.87
CA LYS A 104 -21.94 -16.43 10.48
C LYS A 104 -23.24 -16.06 9.76
N ASP A 105 -23.33 -14.84 9.26
CA ASP A 105 -24.49 -14.31 8.55
C ASP A 105 -24.04 -13.77 7.19
N LEU A 106 -24.08 -14.65 6.19
CA LEU A 106 -23.47 -14.40 4.89
C LEU A 106 -24.42 -13.60 4.00
N TYR A 107 -24.07 -12.34 3.74
CA TYR A 107 -24.71 -11.51 2.73
C TYR A 107 -23.67 -10.74 1.92
N TRP A 108 -24.07 -10.33 0.70
CA TRP A 108 -23.33 -9.40 -0.16
C TRP A 108 -24.27 -8.30 -0.65
N ASN A 109 -24.13 -7.06 -0.15
CA ASN A 109 -24.98 -5.93 -0.56
C ASN A 109 -24.22 -4.58 -0.50
N SER A 110 -24.91 -3.47 -0.76
CA SER A 110 -24.33 -2.13 -0.83
C SER A 110 -23.74 -1.57 0.48
N THR A 111 -23.90 -2.26 1.60
CA THR A 111 -23.28 -1.89 2.89
C THR A 111 -21.92 -2.54 3.10
N GLN A 112 -21.47 -3.41 2.20
CA GLN A 112 -20.15 -4.03 2.25
C GLN A 112 -19.29 -3.44 1.14
N TYR A 113 -18.30 -2.67 1.55
CA TYR A 113 -17.38 -1.95 0.69
C TYR A 113 -16.04 -1.82 1.40
#